data_AF-A0A0P0XKD9-F1
#
_entry.id   AF-A0A0P0XKD9-F1
#
_cell.length_a   1.000
_cell.length_b   1.000
_cell.length_c   1.000
_cell.angle_alpha   90.00
_cell.angle_beta   90.00
_cell.angle_gamma   90.00
#
_symmetry.space_group_name_H-M   'P 1'
#
loop_
_entity.id
_entity.type
_entity.pdbx_description
1 polymer ?
#
loop_
_entity_poly.entity_id
_entity_poly.type
_entity_poly.pdbx_seq_one_letter_code
_entity_poly.pdbx_strand_id
1 'polypeptide(L)'
;MQIGINESENSTSLDHKLAPMLLFHYNYDMSLEESDDDQDNEESGDDEDVSDEDEFTEASDDEESMEETDDDETDASSNDNDDDTANDEGKEVNDTLLLYSISSKQLLANSKLDYLKDHFYWITPQGWLLMVHRDSHETFLWNPFTSQRISLPFDQDRFLRTNYTRCLLSCKPTDINCVVLVLSLNDTVIWYCYPGGTQWFKHEYQSRRFHRHRGSVIGYMALLTVVGGKFYTGLGDSVITLDFSPNPKFDIIPIKAVQNPMYNFSRLYLLESSGELFSLFFYPPMTCPKRIAEIEVYKLDIPRRAWVKVYTLGDRAFFVNSTKCFGASVSAKEACLEENCIYFSRTGDKGLYVHSMERGTTAALNPGEDFLDNVAAEILMPAP
;
A
#
# COMPACT_ATOMS: atom_id res chain seq x y z
N MET A 1 15.88 -31.38 -3.77
CA MET A 1 15.54 -31.48 -5.21
C MET A 1 16.14 -30.22 -5.83
N GLN A 2 17.20 -30.33 -6.64
CA GLN A 2 17.88 -29.17 -7.23
C GLN A 2 16.89 -28.41 -8.12
N ILE A 3 16.51 -27.20 -7.73
CA ILE A 3 15.64 -26.31 -8.50
C ILE A 3 16.53 -25.65 -9.55
N GLY A 4 16.30 -26.00 -10.82
CA GLY A 4 17.04 -25.44 -11.95
C GLY A 4 16.64 -23.99 -12.19
N ILE A 5 17.62 -23.08 -12.08
CA ILE A 5 17.49 -21.68 -12.49
C ILE A 5 17.53 -21.63 -14.01
N ASN A 6 16.47 -21.15 -14.65
CA ASN A 6 16.42 -20.96 -16.10
C ASN A 6 16.73 -19.49 -16.43
N GLU A 7 17.87 -19.23 -17.06
CA GLU A 7 18.20 -17.92 -17.60
C GLU A 7 17.48 -17.71 -18.94
N SER A 8 16.65 -16.67 -19.07
CA SER A 8 16.01 -16.32 -20.35
C SER A 8 16.82 -15.24 -21.09
N GLU A 9 17.29 -15.54 -22.30
CA GLU A 9 18.04 -14.63 -23.18
C GLU A 9 17.19 -13.48 -23.77
N ASN A 10 17.78 -12.27 -23.84
CA ASN A 10 17.55 -11.16 -24.78
C ASN A 10 16.24 -10.34 -24.83
N SER A 11 15.40 -10.31 -23.78
CA SER A 11 14.37 -9.25 -23.63
C SER A 11 14.60 -8.45 -22.35
N THR A 12 14.61 -7.11 -22.43
CA THR A 12 14.78 -6.20 -21.27
C THR A 12 13.57 -6.18 -20.33
N SER A 13 12.47 -6.82 -20.72
CA SER A 13 11.21 -6.77 -19.99
C SER A 13 10.84 -8.12 -19.36
N LEU A 14 10.03 -8.05 -18.30
CA LEU A 14 9.44 -9.21 -17.65
C LEU A 14 8.32 -9.80 -18.52
N ASP A 15 8.16 -11.13 -18.50
CA ASP A 15 7.04 -11.78 -19.20
C ASP A 15 5.75 -11.52 -18.41
N HIS A 16 4.78 -10.86 -19.04
CA HIS A 16 3.46 -10.60 -18.47
C HIS A 16 2.73 -11.87 -18.00
N LYS A 17 3.03 -13.04 -18.60
CA LYS A 17 2.40 -14.32 -18.22
C LYS A 17 2.82 -14.81 -16.83
N LEU A 18 3.89 -14.26 -16.28
CA LEU A 18 4.40 -14.59 -14.95
C LEU A 18 3.83 -13.69 -13.85
N ALA A 19 3.13 -12.61 -14.23
CA ALA A 19 2.50 -11.71 -13.29
C ALA A 19 1.20 -12.31 -12.71
N PRO A 20 0.83 -11.98 -11.46
CA PRO A 20 1.59 -11.18 -10.49
C PRO A 20 2.77 -11.95 -9.89
N MET A 21 3.82 -11.21 -9.51
CA MET A 21 5.05 -11.78 -8.95
C MET A 21 5.32 -11.23 -7.55
N LEU A 22 6.00 -12.02 -6.74
CA LEU A 22 6.62 -11.56 -5.50
C LEU A 22 8.05 -11.11 -5.81
N LEU A 23 8.40 -9.90 -5.41
CA LEU A 23 9.74 -9.34 -5.50
C LEU A 23 10.40 -9.38 -4.12
N PHE A 24 11.57 -10.02 -4.07
CA PHE A 24 12.42 -10.05 -2.89
C PHE A 24 13.68 -9.23 -3.19
N HIS A 25 13.86 -8.15 -2.45
CA HIS A 25 15.05 -7.32 -2.51
C HIS A 25 15.69 -7.31 -1.12
N TYR A 26 16.70 -8.14 -0.95
CA TYR A 26 17.53 -8.15 0.25
C TYR A 26 18.26 -6.81 0.33
N ASN A 27 18.19 -6.15 1.49
CA ASN A 27 18.80 -4.84 1.80
C ASN A 27 18.15 -3.62 1.15
N TYR A 28 16.91 -3.74 0.66
CA TYR A 28 16.10 -2.55 0.40
C TYR A 28 15.58 -1.97 1.71
N ASP A 29 16.46 -1.25 2.41
CA ASP A 29 16.07 -0.32 3.46
C ASP A 29 16.14 1.09 2.87
N MET A 30 15.03 1.83 2.93
CA MET A 30 15.07 3.25 2.61
C MET A 30 15.74 3.91 3.81
N SER A 31 17.08 3.93 3.83
CA SER A 31 17.81 4.75 4.80
C SER A 31 17.34 6.18 4.61
N LEU A 32 16.49 6.66 5.51
CA LEU A 32 16.07 8.05 5.50
C LEU A 32 17.33 8.90 5.65
N GLU A 33 17.56 9.84 4.74
CA GLU A 33 18.61 10.84 4.94
C GLU A 33 18.23 11.61 6.21
N GLU A 34 18.99 11.44 7.31
CA GLU A 34 18.84 12.29 8.49
C GLU A 34 19.02 13.74 8.04
N SER A 35 17.99 14.57 8.20
CA SER A 35 18.10 16.00 7.98
C SER A 35 18.99 16.56 9.09
N ASP A 36 20.15 17.13 8.72
CA ASP A 36 21.14 17.74 9.62
C ASP A 36 20.64 19.01 10.38
N ASP A 37 19.33 19.23 10.47
CA ASP A 37 18.73 20.40 11.13
C ASP A 37 18.23 20.04 12.55
N ASP A 38 19.16 19.63 13.42
CA ASP A 38 18.97 19.62 14.87
C ASP A 38 19.14 21.04 15.43
N GLN A 39 18.05 21.79 15.48
CA GLN A 39 17.77 22.85 16.44
C GLN A 39 16.37 23.38 16.15
N ASP A 40 15.37 22.97 16.95
CA ASP A 40 14.46 23.92 17.59
C ASP A 40 13.56 23.23 18.62
N ASN A 41 13.44 23.89 19.76
CA ASN A 41 12.64 23.50 20.91
C ASN A 41 11.14 23.52 20.55
N GLU A 42 10.42 22.43 20.73
CA GLU A 42 8.97 22.52 20.97
C GLU A 42 8.73 22.68 22.48
N GLU A 43 8.81 23.93 22.93
CA GLU A 43 7.96 24.39 24.04
C GLU A 43 6.50 24.15 23.62
N SER A 44 5.76 23.49 24.50
CA SER A 44 4.30 23.39 24.48
C SER A 44 3.67 24.76 24.23
N GLY A 45 3.22 25.00 23.00
CA GLY A 45 2.51 26.19 22.58
C GLY A 45 1.07 25.82 22.24
N ASP A 46 0.14 26.31 23.06
CA ASP A 46 -1.28 26.37 22.76
C ASP A 46 -1.49 27.23 21.50
N ASP A 47 -1.83 26.63 20.35
CA ASP A 47 -2.19 27.41 19.16
C ASP A 47 -3.67 27.74 19.17
N GLU A 48 -3.92 28.99 19.57
CA GLU A 48 -5.15 29.76 19.37
C GLU A 48 -5.44 30.00 17.87
N ASP A 49 -6.72 29.88 17.52
CA ASP A 49 -7.48 30.58 16.48
C ASP A 49 -6.72 31.21 15.29
N VAL A 50 -6.85 30.57 14.11
CA VAL A 50 -6.76 31.30 12.82
C VAL A 50 -7.93 30.90 11.89
N SER A 51 -8.78 31.91 11.71
CA SER A 51 -9.92 32.12 10.80
C SER A 51 -10.15 31.20 9.59
N ASP A 52 -11.36 30.65 9.59
CA ASP A 52 -12.31 30.32 8.51
C ASP A 52 -12.00 30.80 7.09
N GLU A 53 -11.88 29.86 6.14
CA GLU A 53 -12.59 29.86 4.85
C GLU A 53 -12.72 28.41 4.36
N ASP A 54 -13.78 27.71 4.78
CA ASP A 54 -14.36 26.60 4.01
C ASP A 54 -15.83 26.41 4.45
N GLU A 55 -16.73 26.68 3.52
CA GLU A 55 -18.17 26.82 3.67
C GLU A 55 -18.86 25.49 4.05
N PHE A 56 -19.44 25.43 5.25
CA PHE A 56 -20.28 24.33 5.72
C PHE A 56 -21.71 24.45 5.16
N THR A 57 -22.26 23.33 4.70
CA THR A 57 -23.72 23.14 4.62
C THR A 57 -24.15 22.14 5.69
N GLU A 58 -24.81 22.65 6.74
CA GLU A 58 -25.48 21.85 7.77
C GLU A 58 -26.80 21.25 7.24
N ALA A 59 -27.09 20.02 7.66
CA ALA A 59 -28.46 19.52 7.75
C ALA A 59 -28.58 18.47 8.88
N SER A 60 -29.12 18.96 10.00
CA SER A 60 -30.04 18.31 10.97
C SER A 60 -29.64 17.02 11.68
N ASP A 61 -29.31 17.19 12.97
CA ASP A 61 -29.89 16.59 14.18
C ASP A 61 -30.69 15.28 14.06
N ASP A 62 -30.17 14.23 14.69
CA ASP A 62 -30.95 13.32 15.54
C ASP A 62 -30.05 12.85 16.69
N GLU A 63 -30.44 13.19 17.93
CA GLU A 63 -29.80 12.75 19.16
C GLU A 63 -30.08 11.26 19.42
N GLU A 64 -29.04 10.43 19.47
CA GLU A 64 -29.06 9.22 20.31
C GLU A 64 -27.76 9.14 21.11
N SER A 65 -27.92 9.21 22.42
CA SER A 65 -26.90 8.94 23.43
C SER A 65 -26.37 7.51 23.27
N MET A 66 -25.12 7.36 22.84
CA MET A 66 -24.35 6.13 23.06
C MET A 66 -23.19 6.43 23.99
N GLU A 67 -23.08 5.59 25.01
CA GLU A 67 -22.06 5.63 26.04
C GLU A 67 -20.67 5.54 25.39
N GLU A 68 -19.86 6.58 25.61
CA GLU A 68 -18.44 6.63 25.31
C GLU A 68 -17.74 5.51 26.11
N THR A 69 -17.26 4.48 25.43
CA THR A 69 -16.18 3.64 25.95
C THR A 69 -14.87 4.16 25.37
N ASP A 70 -14.06 4.74 26.25
CA ASP A 70 -12.68 5.11 26.01
C ASP A 70 -11.86 3.89 25.57
N ASP A 71 -11.77 3.65 24.26
CA ASP A 71 -10.77 2.74 23.69
C ASP A 71 -9.52 3.54 23.33
N ASP A 72 -8.77 3.90 24.37
CA ASP A 72 -7.33 4.03 24.29
C ASP A 72 -6.75 2.64 24.01
N GLU A 73 -6.11 2.44 22.85
CA GLU A 73 -4.98 1.51 22.66
C GLU A 73 -4.55 1.50 21.18
N THR A 74 -3.98 2.62 20.74
CA THR A 74 -2.81 2.54 19.86
C THR A 74 -1.62 2.23 20.75
N ASP A 75 -1.15 0.98 20.76
CA ASP A 75 0.25 0.62 20.93
C ASP A 75 0.38 -0.90 20.96
N ALA A 76 0.55 -1.49 19.79
CA ALA A 76 1.28 -2.74 19.66
C ALA A 76 2.53 -2.49 18.83
N SER A 77 3.38 -1.57 19.30
CA SER A 77 4.82 -1.76 19.16
C SER A 77 5.16 -3.03 19.95
N SER A 78 5.08 -4.20 19.30
CA SER A 78 5.85 -5.34 19.77
C SER A 78 7.32 -5.01 19.53
N ASN A 79 7.92 -4.31 20.50
CA ASN A 79 9.35 -4.38 20.75
C ASN A 79 9.64 -5.81 21.23
N ASP A 80 9.64 -6.77 20.31
CA ASP A 80 10.41 -7.99 20.49
C ASP A 80 11.88 -7.59 20.26
N ASN A 81 12.47 -6.94 21.26
CA ASN A 81 13.91 -6.85 21.42
C ASN A 81 14.41 -8.25 21.81
N ASP A 82 14.43 -9.17 20.85
CA ASP A 82 15.33 -10.31 20.92
C ASP A 82 16.71 -9.79 20.51
N ASP A 83 17.39 -9.23 21.50
CA ASP A 83 18.82 -8.90 21.50
C ASP A 83 19.64 -10.20 21.50
N ASP A 84 19.55 -10.95 20.41
CA ASP A 84 20.54 -11.99 20.07
C ASP A 84 21.61 -11.32 19.22
N THR A 85 22.49 -10.54 19.88
CA THR A 85 23.82 -10.21 19.36
C THR A 85 24.66 -11.49 19.27
N ALA A 86 24.34 -12.33 18.28
CA ALA A 86 25.25 -13.34 17.79
C ALA A 86 26.14 -12.69 16.74
N ASN A 87 27.41 -12.50 17.10
CA ASN A 87 28.49 -12.14 16.18
C ASN A 87 28.48 -13.09 14.96
N ASP A 88 27.86 -12.70 13.85
CA ASP A 88 28.01 -13.38 12.56
C ASP A 88 29.08 -12.64 11.76
N GLU A 89 30.33 -12.94 12.10
CA GLU A 89 31.50 -12.56 11.32
C GLU A 89 31.40 -13.19 9.91
N GLY A 90 31.03 -12.40 8.90
CA GLY A 90 31.44 -12.63 7.51
C GLY A 90 30.44 -13.26 6.52
N LYS A 91 29.12 -13.10 6.67
CA LYS A 91 28.20 -13.42 5.56
C LYS A 91 28.20 -12.32 4.50
N GLU A 92 28.63 -12.68 3.28
CA GLU A 92 28.48 -11.84 2.09
C GLU A 92 27.05 -11.30 1.98
N VAL A 93 26.92 -9.98 1.88
CA VAL A 93 25.64 -9.28 1.71
C VAL A 93 25.09 -9.65 0.34
N ASN A 94 24.08 -10.53 0.31
CA ASN A 94 23.47 -11.02 -0.92
C ASN A 94 22.48 -9.99 -1.48
N ASP A 95 22.96 -9.02 -2.28
CA ASP A 95 22.12 -8.04 -2.99
C ASP A 95 21.36 -8.62 -4.20
N THR A 96 21.07 -9.93 -4.22
CA THR A 96 20.36 -10.55 -5.35
C THR A 96 18.88 -10.24 -5.30
N LEU A 97 18.37 -9.63 -6.36
CA LEU A 97 16.93 -9.45 -6.60
C LEU A 97 16.33 -10.77 -7.13
N LEU A 98 15.35 -11.29 -6.41
CA LEU A 98 14.67 -12.54 -6.77
C LEU A 98 13.19 -12.27 -7.08
N LEU A 99 12.69 -12.89 -8.14
CA LEU A 99 11.28 -12.87 -8.50
C LEU A 99 10.67 -14.25 -8.30
N TYR A 100 9.50 -14.33 -7.68
CA TYR A 100 8.72 -15.54 -7.63
C TYR A 100 7.40 -15.34 -8.37
N SER A 101 7.20 -16.12 -9.43
CA SER A 101 5.94 -16.15 -10.17
C SER A 101 4.90 -16.96 -9.42
N ILE A 102 3.80 -16.32 -9.05
CA ILE A 102 2.75 -16.93 -8.22
C ILE A 102 2.00 -18.01 -9.02
N SER A 103 1.73 -17.75 -10.31
CA SER A 103 0.99 -18.65 -11.19
C SER A 103 1.80 -19.89 -11.56
N SER A 104 3.08 -19.72 -11.92
CA SER A 104 3.95 -20.85 -12.27
C SER A 104 4.61 -21.52 -11.07
N LYS A 105 4.55 -20.91 -9.89
CA LYS A 105 5.20 -21.36 -8.65
C LYS A 105 6.71 -21.56 -8.81
N GLN A 106 7.35 -20.63 -9.51
CA GLN A 106 8.77 -20.71 -9.87
C GLN A 106 9.53 -19.49 -9.39
N LEU A 107 10.69 -19.75 -8.79
CA LEU A 107 11.71 -18.75 -8.52
C LEU A 107 12.47 -18.45 -9.81
N LEU A 108 12.66 -17.17 -10.09
CA LEU A 108 13.34 -16.64 -11.25
C LEU A 108 14.42 -15.69 -10.74
N ALA A 109 15.68 -16.07 -10.91
CA ALA A 109 16.77 -15.13 -10.85
C ALA A 109 16.65 -14.25 -12.09
N ASN A 110 16.51 -12.94 -11.89
CA ASN A 110 16.31 -12.04 -13.02
C ASN A 110 17.29 -10.88 -12.94
N SER A 111 18.43 -11.05 -13.59
CA SER A 111 19.44 -10.00 -13.81
C SER A 111 18.85 -8.75 -14.46
N LYS A 112 17.68 -8.84 -15.10
CA LYS A 112 16.96 -7.66 -15.64
C LYS A 112 16.55 -6.67 -14.54
N LEU A 113 16.40 -7.12 -13.30
CA LEU A 113 16.11 -6.25 -12.17
C LEU A 113 17.36 -5.63 -11.53
N ASP A 114 18.58 -5.99 -11.95
CA ASP A 114 19.80 -5.35 -11.43
C ASP A 114 19.76 -3.83 -11.60
N TYR A 115 19.00 -3.33 -12.59
CA TYR A 115 18.70 -1.90 -12.77
C TYR A 115 18.10 -1.22 -11.53
N LEU A 116 17.36 -1.96 -10.69
CA LEU A 116 16.78 -1.43 -9.46
C LEU A 116 17.85 -1.09 -8.40
N LYS A 117 19.05 -1.67 -8.48
CA LYS A 117 20.13 -1.45 -7.50
C LYS A 117 20.65 -0.02 -7.52
N ASP A 118 20.61 0.63 -8.68
CA ASP A 118 21.06 2.02 -8.85
C ASP A 118 19.98 3.04 -8.46
N HIS A 119 18.84 2.58 -7.95
CA HIS A 119 17.66 3.42 -7.69
C HIS A 119 17.07 3.18 -6.29
N PHE A 120 16.36 4.19 -5.79
CA PHE A 120 15.26 4.01 -4.84
C PHE A 120 13.96 3.79 -5.63
N TYR A 121 13.02 3.02 -5.11
CA TYR A 121 11.78 2.77 -5.83
C TYR A 121 10.57 2.49 -4.94
N TRP A 122 9.39 2.81 -5.46
CA TRP A 122 8.11 2.56 -4.82
C TRP A 122 7.20 1.80 -5.78
N ILE A 123 6.76 0.60 -5.41
CA ILE A 123 5.81 -0.18 -6.20
C ILE A 123 4.40 0.38 -6.01
N THR A 124 3.74 0.69 -7.11
CA THR A 124 2.34 1.15 -7.14
C THR A 124 1.37 -0.04 -7.34
N PRO A 125 0.14 0.00 -6.80
CA PRO A 125 -0.91 -0.99 -7.08
C PRO A 125 -1.21 -1.23 -8.55
N GLN A 126 -0.94 -0.21 -9.38
CA GLN A 126 -1.15 -0.24 -10.82
C GLN A 126 -0.03 -0.96 -11.60
N GLY A 127 0.96 -1.55 -10.91
CA GLY A 127 2.04 -2.34 -11.53
C GLY A 127 3.22 -1.52 -12.05
N TRP A 128 3.26 -0.22 -11.74
CA TRP A 128 4.37 0.67 -12.07
C TRP A 128 5.27 0.90 -10.87
N LEU A 129 6.52 1.27 -11.11
CA LEU A 129 7.46 1.70 -10.08
C LEU A 129 7.72 3.19 -10.24
N LEU A 130 7.58 3.96 -9.17
CA LEU A 130 8.25 5.26 -9.06
C LEU A 130 9.73 4.98 -8.79
N MET A 131 10.62 5.60 -9.56
CA MET A 131 12.05 5.38 -9.50
C MET A 131 12.75 6.71 -9.22
N VAL A 132 13.79 6.69 -8.38
CA VAL A 132 14.72 7.81 -8.16
C VAL A 132 16.13 7.29 -8.31
N HIS A 133 16.90 7.80 -9.27
CA HIS A 133 18.29 7.43 -9.44
C HIS A 133 19.13 7.92 -8.25
N ARG A 134 20.00 7.07 -7.69
CA ARG A 134 20.76 7.39 -6.46
C ARG A 134 21.67 8.60 -6.62
N ASP A 135 22.40 8.70 -7.74
CA ASP A 135 23.34 9.81 -7.99
C ASP A 135 22.72 11.04 -8.67
N SER A 136 22.00 10.86 -9.77
CA SER A 136 21.46 11.99 -10.56
C SER A 136 20.18 12.59 -9.96
N HIS A 137 19.54 11.90 -9.00
CA HIS A 137 18.22 12.23 -8.47
C HIS A 137 17.11 12.36 -9.53
N GLU A 138 17.34 11.82 -10.73
CA GLU A 138 16.33 11.75 -11.78
C GLU A 138 15.17 10.88 -11.32
N THR A 139 13.94 11.38 -11.49
CA THR A 139 12.73 10.65 -11.13
C THR A 139 11.92 10.27 -12.37
N PHE A 140 11.35 9.07 -12.36
CA PHE A 140 10.54 8.57 -13.46
C PHE A 140 9.62 7.44 -13.01
N LEU A 141 8.54 7.20 -13.75
CA LEU A 141 7.78 5.96 -13.65
C LEU A 141 8.37 4.91 -14.58
N TRP A 142 8.46 3.67 -14.10
CA TRP A 142 8.96 2.54 -14.87
C TRP A 142 7.98 1.37 -14.85
N ASN A 143 7.76 0.79 -16.03
CA ASN A 143 7.01 -0.45 -16.18
C ASN A 143 7.98 -1.61 -16.43
N PRO A 144 8.11 -2.56 -15.50
CA PRO A 144 9.06 -3.67 -15.63
C PRO A 144 8.69 -4.68 -16.73
N PHE A 145 7.43 -4.74 -17.16
CA PHE A 145 6.94 -5.69 -18.16
C PHE A 145 7.01 -5.17 -19.60
N THR A 146 7.03 -3.84 -19.79
CA THR A 146 7.17 -3.20 -21.12
C THR A 146 8.49 -2.44 -21.27
N SER A 147 9.26 -2.30 -20.19
CA SER A 147 10.43 -1.41 -20.08
C SER A 147 10.13 0.07 -20.34
N GLN A 148 8.85 0.47 -20.40
CA GLN A 148 8.47 1.87 -20.63
C GLN A 148 8.91 2.77 -19.47
N ARG A 149 9.43 3.94 -19.80
CA ARG A 149 9.77 5.01 -18.85
C ARG A 149 8.96 6.27 -19.15
N ILE A 150 8.48 6.93 -18.10
CA ILE A 150 7.81 8.21 -18.21
C ILE A 150 8.47 9.17 -17.21
N SER A 151 9.09 10.22 -17.73
CA SER A 151 9.81 11.21 -16.92
C SER A 151 8.86 11.92 -15.96
N LEU A 152 9.35 12.18 -14.75
CA LEU A 152 8.69 12.99 -13.74
C LEU A 152 9.60 14.18 -13.37
N PRO A 153 9.08 15.20 -12.68
CA PRO A 153 9.90 16.29 -12.17
C PRO A 153 10.98 15.78 -11.19
N PHE A 154 12.16 16.41 -11.18
CA PHE A 154 13.17 16.11 -10.17
C PHE A 154 12.63 16.28 -8.74
N ASP A 155 13.03 15.40 -7.83
CA ASP A 155 12.75 15.51 -6.40
C ASP A 155 13.65 16.59 -5.77
N GLN A 156 13.27 17.85 -5.97
CA GLN A 156 14.07 19.03 -5.62
C GLN A 156 14.38 19.09 -4.11
N ASP A 157 13.38 18.78 -3.28
CA ASP A 157 13.48 18.84 -1.82
C ASP A 157 13.86 17.49 -1.20
N ARG A 158 14.20 16.49 -2.04
CA ARG A 158 14.57 15.12 -1.63
C ARG A 158 13.50 14.42 -0.77
N PHE A 159 12.25 14.84 -0.88
CA PHE A 159 11.17 14.41 0.00
C PHE A 159 10.90 12.92 -0.10
N LEU A 160 11.17 12.29 -1.26
CA LEU A 160 11.00 10.85 -1.43
C LEU A 160 11.95 10.07 -0.53
N ARG A 161 13.15 10.60 -0.28
CA ARG A 161 14.22 9.92 0.46
C ARG A 161 14.28 10.33 1.93
N THR A 162 13.76 11.51 2.27
CA THR A 162 13.70 12.00 3.65
C THR A 162 12.41 11.61 4.37
N ASN A 163 11.39 11.16 3.65
CA ASN A 163 10.12 10.75 4.23
C ASN A 163 9.82 9.26 3.97
N TYR A 164 9.23 8.59 4.96
CA TYR A 164 8.62 7.29 4.73
C TYR A 164 7.36 7.48 3.88
N THR A 165 7.38 7.01 2.63
CA THR A 165 6.38 7.40 1.62
C THR A 165 5.74 6.21 0.91
N ARG A 166 4.55 6.46 0.35
CA ARG A 166 3.81 5.53 -0.54
C ARG A 166 3.38 6.23 -1.81
N CYS A 167 3.47 5.55 -2.95
CA CYS A 167 3.12 6.11 -4.26
C CYS A 167 1.87 5.42 -4.85
N LEU A 168 0.98 6.21 -5.46
CA LEU A 168 -0.23 5.79 -6.13
C LEU A 168 -0.41 6.56 -7.45
N LEU A 169 -1.04 5.94 -8.44
CA LEU A 169 -1.38 6.59 -9.71
C LEU A 169 -2.90 6.70 -9.85
N SER A 170 -3.42 7.89 -10.19
CA SER A 170 -4.87 8.09 -10.36
C SER A 170 -5.45 7.28 -11.53
N CYS A 171 -4.66 7.06 -12.59
CA CYS A 171 -5.02 6.23 -13.73
C CYS A 171 -3.74 5.75 -14.45
N LYS A 172 -3.85 5.30 -15.71
CA LYS A 172 -2.68 4.93 -16.50
C LYS A 172 -1.77 6.16 -16.66
N PRO A 173 -0.45 6.04 -16.42
CA PRO A 173 0.46 7.20 -16.47
C PRO A 173 0.70 7.76 -17.87
N THR A 174 0.19 7.09 -18.92
CA THR A 174 0.14 7.60 -20.28
C THR A 174 -1.04 8.54 -20.53
N ASP A 175 -2.01 8.62 -19.62
CA ASP A 175 -3.10 9.59 -19.66
C ASP A 175 -2.60 10.95 -19.18
N ILE A 176 -2.99 12.01 -19.88
CA ILE A 176 -2.61 13.39 -19.57
C ILE A 176 -3.17 13.88 -18.22
N ASN A 177 -4.27 13.28 -17.75
CA ASN A 177 -4.89 13.61 -16.47
C ASN A 177 -4.41 12.69 -15.34
N CYS A 178 -3.43 11.82 -15.58
CA CYS A 178 -2.86 10.99 -14.52
C CYS A 178 -2.16 11.87 -13.49
N VAL A 179 -2.47 11.62 -12.22
CA VAL A 179 -1.82 12.21 -11.07
C VAL A 179 -0.94 11.15 -10.44
N VAL A 180 0.34 11.45 -10.31
CA VAL A 180 1.26 10.69 -9.46
C VAL A 180 1.16 11.26 -8.06
N LEU A 181 0.60 10.48 -7.13
CA LEU A 181 0.40 10.89 -5.74
C LEU A 181 1.42 10.17 -4.85
N VAL A 182 2.13 10.94 -4.03
CA VAL A 182 3.04 10.45 -3.01
C VAL A 182 2.53 10.92 -1.65
N LEU A 183 2.34 9.98 -0.74
CA LEU A 183 1.83 10.22 0.61
C LEU A 183 2.99 10.12 1.59
N SER A 184 3.11 11.07 2.52
CA SER A 184 3.88 10.82 3.74
C SER A 184 3.13 9.82 4.61
N LEU A 185 3.85 8.85 5.15
CA LEU A 185 3.36 7.88 6.13
C LEU A 185 3.71 8.25 7.57
N ASN A 186 4.38 9.39 7.77
CA ASN A 186 4.74 9.94 9.08
C ASN A 186 4.14 11.34 9.31
N ASP A 187 3.53 11.93 8.29
CA ASP A 187 3.02 13.29 8.30
C ASP A 187 1.73 13.48 7.49
N THR A 188 1.03 14.58 7.73
CA THR A 188 -0.21 14.97 7.04
C THR A 188 0.08 15.77 5.77
N VAL A 189 1.03 15.25 4.99
CA VAL A 189 1.53 15.87 3.76
C VAL A 189 1.38 14.90 2.59
N ILE A 190 0.93 15.44 1.47
CA ILE A 190 0.95 14.78 0.17
C ILE A 190 1.79 15.58 -0.82
N TRP A 191 2.48 14.89 -1.71
CA TRP A 191 3.09 15.45 -2.90
C TRP A 191 2.43 14.89 -4.13
N TYR A 192 2.29 15.71 -5.16
CA TYR A 192 1.75 15.24 -6.42
C TYR A 192 2.40 15.90 -7.62
N CYS A 193 2.42 15.19 -8.74
CA CYS A 193 2.81 15.74 -10.02
C CYS A 193 2.02 15.06 -11.16
N TYR A 194 2.25 15.55 -12.37
CA TYR A 194 1.69 14.99 -13.59
C TYR A 194 2.81 14.37 -14.43
N PRO A 195 2.60 13.20 -15.06
CA PRO A 195 3.59 12.61 -15.95
C PRO A 195 4.06 13.58 -17.04
N GLY A 196 5.37 13.74 -17.20
CA GLY A 196 5.97 14.74 -18.11
C GLY A 196 5.90 16.20 -17.65
N GLY A 197 5.37 16.46 -16.44
CA GLY A 197 5.35 17.78 -15.81
C GLY A 197 6.74 18.25 -15.37
N THR A 198 6.82 19.49 -14.87
CA THR A 198 8.09 20.16 -14.53
C THR A 198 8.32 20.41 -13.04
N GLN A 199 7.32 20.19 -12.18
CA GLN A 199 7.43 20.40 -10.73
C GLN A 199 6.55 19.43 -9.93
N TRP A 200 6.97 19.14 -8.71
CA TRP A 200 6.12 18.55 -7.68
C TRP A 200 5.38 19.66 -6.93
N PHE A 201 4.15 19.37 -6.53
CA PHE A 201 3.34 20.22 -5.66
C PHE A 201 3.24 19.56 -4.30
N LYS A 202 3.47 20.32 -3.23
CA LYS A 202 3.26 19.89 -1.84
C LYS A 202 1.90 20.41 -1.36
N HIS A 203 1.14 19.58 -0.66
CA HIS A 203 -0.08 19.97 0.01
C HIS A 203 -0.13 19.36 1.40
N GLU A 204 -0.31 20.20 2.40
CA GLU A 204 -0.50 19.81 3.79
C GLU A 204 -1.98 19.88 4.12
N TYR A 205 -2.52 18.81 4.69
CA TYR A 205 -3.93 18.70 5.02
C TYR A 205 -4.13 18.69 6.53
N GLN A 206 -5.19 19.34 7.00
CA GLN A 206 -5.48 19.42 8.43
C GLN A 206 -6.08 18.10 8.93
N SER A 207 -5.30 17.32 9.71
CA SER A 207 -5.78 16.05 10.29
C SER A 207 -7.08 16.18 11.09
N ARG A 208 -7.24 17.28 11.82
CA ARG A 208 -8.44 17.56 12.66
C ARG A 208 -9.75 17.58 11.87
N ARG A 209 -9.71 17.82 10.56
CA ARG A 209 -10.89 17.73 9.67
C ARG A 209 -11.42 16.30 9.54
N PHE A 210 -10.57 15.30 9.78
CA PHE A 210 -10.90 13.90 9.62
C PHE A 210 -11.06 13.21 10.97
N HIS A 211 -10.11 13.38 11.89
CA HIS A 211 -10.14 12.69 13.18
C HIS A 211 -9.33 13.47 14.24
N ARG A 212 -9.70 13.31 15.52
CA ARG A 212 -9.03 13.99 16.66
C ARG A 212 -7.55 13.60 16.79
N HIS A 213 -7.23 12.35 16.48
CA HIS A 213 -5.88 11.79 16.59
C HIS A 213 -5.18 11.81 15.24
N ARG A 214 -4.13 12.61 15.10
CA ARG A 214 -3.32 12.75 13.87
C ARG A 214 -2.76 11.40 13.39
N GLY A 215 -2.27 10.57 14.30
CA GLY A 215 -1.75 9.23 13.97
C GLY A 215 -2.79 8.33 13.31
N SER A 216 -4.05 8.38 13.77
CA SER A 216 -5.14 7.63 13.13
C SER A 216 -5.37 8.11 11.69
N VAL A 217 -5.37 9.42 11.44
CA VAL A 217 -5.52 9.97 10.08
C VAL A 217 -4.42 9.47 9.16
N ILE A 218 -3.16 9.51 9.62
CA ILE A 218 -2.01 9.01 8.85
C ILE A 218 -2.19 7.51 8.53
N GLY A 219 -2.59 6.71 9.52
CA GLY A 219 -2.87 5.28 9.33
C GLY A 219 -3.97 5.01 8.30
N TYR A 220 -5.07 5.77 8.33
CA TYR A 220 -6.13 5.64 7.32
C TYR A 220 -5.68 6.14 5.94
N MET A 221 -4.95 7.26 5.86
CA MET A 221 -4.41 7.75 4.58
C MET A 221 -3.42 6.76 3.96
N ALA A 222 -2.66 6.03 4.78
CA ALA A 222 -1.78 4.95 4.31
C ALA A 222 -2.54 3.86 3.53
N LEU A 223 -3.85 3.69 3.75
CA LEU A 223 -4.72 2.72 3.06
C LEU A 223 -5.35 3.25 1.75
N LEU A 224 -5.02 4.46 1.32
CA LEU A 224 -5.58 5.05 0.09
C LEU A 224 -5.50 4.08 -1.09
N THR A 225 -6.58 4.01 -1.86
CA THR A 225 -6.68 3.29 -3.14
C THR A 225 -7.33 4.18 -4.19
N VAL A 226 -7.41 3.72 -5.43
CA VAL A 226 -7.81 4.55 -6.57
C VAL A 226 -8.96 3.92 -7.34
N VAL A 227 -10.08 4.63 -7.48
CA VAL A 227 -11.24 4.19 -8.26
C VAL A 227 -11.64 5.29 -9.23
N GLY A 228 -11.59 5.00 -10.53
CA GLY A 228 -12.05 5.92 -11.57
C GLY A 228 -11.36 7.29 -11.57
N GLY A 229 -10.06 7.36 -11.27
CA GLY A 229 -9.30 8.62 -11.24
C GLY A 229 -9.28 9.34 -9.89
N LYS A 230 -10.12 8.92 -8.93
CA LYS A 230 -10.17 9.53 -7.59
C LYS A 230 -9.57 8.59 -6.56
N PHE A 231 -8.99 9.17 -5.52
CA PHE A 231 -8.42 8.43 -4.40
C PHE A 231 -9.46 8.27 -3.28
N TYR A 232 -9.45 7.12 -2.62
CA TYR A 232 -10.41 6.77 -1.57
C TYR A 232 -9.71 6.13 -0.38
N THR A 233 -10.06 6.55 0.83
CA THR A 233 -9.75 5.80 2.05
C THR A 233 -10.97 5.71 2.97
N GLY A 234 -10.97 4.74 3.87
CA GLY A 234 -12.03 4.52 4.87
C GLY A 234 -11.56 4.98 6.23
N LEU A 235 -12.47 5.59 6.99
CA LEU A 235 -12.26 6.09 8.34
C LEU A 235 -13.49 5.71 9.15
N GLY A 236 -13.50 4.51 9.76
CA GLY A 236 -14.59 4.02 10.62
C GLY A 236 -15.98 4.04 9.97
N ASP A 237 -16.68 5.15 10.18
CA ASP A 237 -18.03 5.50 9.71
C ASP A 237 -18.04 6.49 8.53
N SER A 238 -16.91 6.68 7.85
CA SER A 238 -16.80 7.56 6.70
C SER A 238 -15.85 7.03 5.64
N VAL A 239 -16.02 7.51 4.41
CA VAL A 239 -15.07 7.35 3.30
C VAL A 239 -14.58 8.74 2.92
N ILE A 240 -13.27 8.95 2.97
CA ILE A 240 -12.63 10.17 2.49
C ILE A 240 -12.31 9.97 1.01
N THR A 241 -12.70 10.94 0.19
CA THR A 241 -12.32 11.00 -1.22
C THR A 241 -11.35 12.15 -1.44
N LEU A 242 -10.31 11.91 -2.25
CA LEU A 242 -9.36 12.92 -2.69
C LEU A 242 -9.38 12.98 -4.22
N ASP A 243 -9.69 14.16 -4.75
CA ASP A 243 -9.76 14.46 -6.18
C ASP A 243 -8.84 15.65 -6.52
N PHE A 244 -8.46 15.77 -7.79
CA PHE A 244 -7.55 16.81 -8.28
C PHE A 244 -8.22 17.63 -9.37
N SER A 245 -8.65 18.86 -9.03
CA SER A 245 -9.33 19.75 -9.99
C SER A 245 -9.13 21.25 -9.71
N PRO A 246 -7.99 21.87 -10.06
CA PRO A 246 -6.65 21.29 -10.32
C PRO A 246 -5.86 21.03 -9.03
N ASN A 247 -6.35 21.56 -7.91
CA ASN A 247 -5.77 21.39 -6.58
C ASN A 247 -6.39 20.17 -5.88
N PRO A 248 -5.71 19.62 -4.86
CA PRO A 248 -6.26 18.57 -4.01
C PRO A 248 -7.56 19.05 -3.36
N LYS A 249 -8.62 18.25 -3.48
CA LYS A 249 -9.89 18.46 -2.79
C LYS A 249 -10.27 17.20 -2.03
N PHE A 250 -10.41 17.34 -0.71
CA PHE A 250 -10.93 16.30 0.17
C PHE A 250 -12.43 16.47 0.37
N ASP A 251 -13.18 15.39 0.20
CA ASP A 251 -14.60 15.30 0.58
C ASP A 251 -14.78 14.10 1.52
N ILE A 252 -15.76 14.17 2.43
CA ILE A 252 -16.06 13.11 3.41
C ILE A 252 -17.47 12.60 3.13
N ILE A 253 -17.59 11.30 2.92
CA ILE A 253 -18.86 10.62 2.70
C ILE A 253 -19.18 9.81 3.96
N PRO A 254 -20.16 10.22 4.78
CA PRO A 254 -20.58 9.41 5.92
C PRO A 254 -21.19 8.10 5.41
N ILE A 255 -20.84 7.00 6.06
CA ILE A 255 -21.28 5.65 5.71
C ILE A 255 -21.56 4.86 7.00
N LYS A 256 -22.40 3.83 6.90
CA LYS A 256 -22.59 2.94 8.05
C LYS A 256 -21.31 2.13 8.32
N ALA A 257 -20.75 2.26 9.52
CA ALA A 257 -19.61 1.47 9.96
C ALA A 257 -19.90 -0.04 9.90
N VAL A 258 -18.88 -0.81 9.52
CA VAL A 258 -18.92 -2.28 9.60
C VAL A 258 -18.44 -2.68 10.98
N GLN A 259 -19.29 -3.40 11.72
CA GLN A 259 -18.96 -3.92 13.04
C GLN A 259 -19.08 -5.45 13.01
N ASN A 260 -18.08 -6.13 13.57
CA ASN A 260 -18.16 -7.56 13.85
C ASN A 260 -18.03 -7.76 15.37
N PRO A 261 -19.13 -8.10 16.07
CA PRO A 261 -19.15 -8.15 17.54
C PRO A 261 -18.32 -9.30 18.13
N MET A 262 -17.79 -10.21 17.30
CA MET A 262 -16.96 -11.33 17.76
C MET A 262 -15.48 -10.96 17.91
N TYR A 263 -15.05 -9.82 17.36
CA TYR A 263 -13.65 -9.40 17.31
C TYR A 263 -13.50 -7.96 17.81
N ASN A 264 -12.54 -7.75 18.71
CA ASN A 264 -12.26 -6.42 19.28
C ASN A 264 -11.60 -5.47 18.27
N PHE A 265 -10.88 -6.01 17.28
CA PHE A 265 -10.26 -5.20 16.25
C PHE A 265 -10.16 -5.96 14.93
N SER A 266 -9.86 -5.22 13.87
CA SER A 266 -9.64 -5.75 12.53
C SER A 266 -8.52 -4.97 11.84
N ARG A 267 -7.88 -5.59 10.85
CA ARG A 267 -7.01 -4.88 9.92
C ARG A 267 -7.79 -4.61 8.63
N LEU A 268 -7.81 -3.34 8.23
CA LEU A 268 -8.54 -2.85 7.07
C LEU A 268 -7.60 -2.74 5.87
N TYR A 269 -8.05 -3.15 4.70
CA TYR A 269 -7.39 -2.88 3.42
C TYR A 269 -8.40 -2.50 2.35
N LEU A 270 -8.03 -1.57 1.49
CA LEU A 270 -8.86 -1.11 0.38
C LEU A 270 -8.23 -1.45 -0.95
N LEU A 271 -9.07 -1.78 -1.92
CA LEU A 271 -8.63 -2.00 -3.30
C LEU A 271 -9.73 -1.67 -4.30
N GLU A 272 -9.30 -1.38 -5.52
CA GLU A 272 -10.17 -1.29 -6.68
C GLU A 272 -10.31 -2.66 -7.35
N SER A 273 -11.53 -2.98 -7.78
CA SER A 273 -11.76 -4.09 -8.69
C SER A 273 -12.90 -3.78 -9.65
N SER A 274 -12.59 -3.77 -10.95
CA SER A 274 -13.57 -3.59 -12.04
C SER A 274 -14.40 -2.30 -11.95
N GLY A 275 -13.77 -1.21 -11.54
CA GLY A 275 -14.36 0.12 -11.37
C GLY A 275 -15.03 0.35 -10.02
N GLU A 276 -14.89 -0.58 -9.07
CA GLU A 276 -15.62 -0.56 -7.80
C GLU A 276 -14.66 -0.61 -6.61
N LEU A 277 -15.02 0.08 -5.52
CA LEU A 277 -14.23 0.10 -4.29
C LEU A 277 -14.61 -1.07 -3.39
N PHE A 278 -13.59 -1.85 -3.00
CA PHE A 278 -13.71 -2.95 -2.05
C PHE A 278 -12.94 -2.65 -0.76
N SER A 279 -13.48 -3.18 0.33
CA SER A 279 -12.90 -3.14 1.67
C SER A 279 -12.77 -4.56 2.21
N LEU A 280 -11.59 -4.90 2.69
CA LEU A 280 -11.29 -6.21 3.28
C LEU A 280 -10.97 -6.01 4.76
N PHE A 281 -11.69 -6.74 5.60
CA PHE A 281 -11.47 -6.81 7.04
C PHE A 281 -10.83 -8.13 7.39
N PHE A 282 -9.61 -8.07 7.94
CA PHE A 282 -8.86 -9.21 8.41
C PHE A 282 -8.98 -9.26 9.93
N TYR A 283 -9.62 -10.31 10.44
CA TYR A 283 -9.89 -10.49 11.86
C TYR A 283 -8.90 -11.49 12.46
N PRO A 284 -7.97 -11.04 13.31
CA PRO A 284 -7.10 -11.95 14.04
C PRO A 284 -7.82 -12.59 15.24
N PRO A 285 -7.45 -13.80 15.66
CA PRO A 285 -7.92 -14.35 16.92
C PRO A 285 -7.33 -13.55 18.10
N MET A 286 -8.09 -13.41 19.18
CA MET A 286 -7.67 -12.66 20.38
C MET A 286 -6.30 -13.11 20.93
N THR A 287 -5.95 -14.38 20.80
CA THR A 287 -4.71 -14.95 21.35
C THR A 287 -3.50 -14.84 20.43
N CYS A 288 -3.66 -14.44 19.17
CA CYS A 288 -2.56 -14.41 18.20
C CYS A 288 -2.79 -13.34 17.12
N PRO A 289 -2.41 -12.07 17.37
CA PRO A 289 -2.65 -10.95 16.47
C PRO A 289 -1.92 -11.08 15.11
N LYS A 290 -0.89 -11.92 15.03
CA LYS A 290 -0.14 -12.22 13.79
C LYS A 290 -0.87 -13.21 12.87
N ARG A 291 -1.89 -13.94 13.37
CA ARG A 291 -2.71 -14.88 12.57
C ARG A 291 -4.00 -14.22 12.14
N ILE A 292 -4.59 -14.74 11.06
CA ILE A 292 -5.89 -14.31 10.55
C ILE A 292 -6.87 -15.46 10.76
N ALA A 293 -7.94 -15.21 11.50
CA ALA A 293 -9.01 -16.18 11.77
C ALA A 293 -10.12 -16.07 10.72
N GLU A 294 -10.53 -14.85 10.38
CA GLU A 294 -11.60 -14.59 9.42
C GLU A 294 -11.21 -13.43 8.48
N ILE A 295 -11.67 -13.49 7.23
CA ILE A 295 -11.56 -12.40 6.27
C ILE A 295 -12.95 -12.12 5.75
N GLU A 296 -13.41 -10.87 5.89
CA GLU A 296 -14.65 -10.41 5.29
C GLU A 296 -14.37 -9.40 4.20
N VAL A 297 -15.14 -9.48 3.10
CA VAL A 297 -15.04 -8.58 1.97
C VAL A 297 -16.33 -7.80 1.83
N TYR A 298 -16.21 -6.50 1.62
CA TYR A 298 -17.30 -5.58 1.40
C TYR A 298 -17.05 -4.76 0.15
N LYS A 299 -18.13 -4.32 -0.49
CA LYS A 299 -18.11 -3.39 -1.61
C LYS A 299 -18.84 -2.11 -1.21
N LEU A 300 -18.32 -0.96 -1.58
CA LEU A 300 -18.98 0.31 -1.32
C LEU A 300 -20.18 0.49 -2.27
N ASP A 301 -21.38 0.64 -1.70
CA ASP A 301 -22.58 1.08 -2.41
C ASP A 301 -22.76 2.58 -2.13
N ILE A 302 -22.20 3.42 -3.01
CA ILE A 302 -22.21 4.89 -2.86
C ILE A 302 -23.64 5.43 -2.73
N PRO A 303 -24.61 5.07 -3.59
CA PRO A 303 -26.00 5.52 -3.43
C PRO A 303 -26.61 5.19 -2.08
N ARG A 304 -26.29 4.01 -1.52
CA ARG A 304 -26.79 3.60 -0.19
C ARG A 304 -25.92 4.07 0.97
N ARG A 305 -24.75 4.66 0.71
CA ARG A 305 -23.75 5.05 1.72
C ARG A 305 -23.45 3.91 2.70
N ALA A 306 -23.24 2.72 2.17
CA ALA A 306 -23.06 1.51 2.98
C ALA A 306 -22.06 0.55 2.35
N TRP A 307 -21.34 -0.17 3.22
CA TRP A 307 -20.57 -1.34 2.85
C TRP A 307 -21.49 -2.55 2.74
N VAL A 308 -21.51 -3.18 1.56
CA VAL A 308 -22.32 -4.38 1.29
C VAL A 308 -21.40 -5.60 1.28
N LYS A 309 -21.65 -6.57 2.16
CA LYS A 309 -20.84 -7.80 2.26
C LYS A 309 -20.92 -8.59 0.95
N VAL A 310 -19.76 -9.08 0.51
CA VAL A 310 -19.58 -9.85 -0.72
C VAL A 310 -19.11 -11.25 -0.36
N TYR A 311 -19.80 -12.26 -0.89
CA TYR A 311 -19.51 -13.68 -0.63
C TYR A 311 -18.70 -14.35 -1.75
N THR A 312 -18.61 -13.71 -2.91
CA THR A 312 -17.82 -14.22 -4.04
C THR A 312 -17.18 -13.07 -4.82
N LEU A 313 -15.93 -13.26 -5.21
CA LEU A 313 -15.18 -12.37 -6.07
C LEU A 313 -15.34 -12.75 -7.56
N GLY A 314 -16.10 -13.81 -7.87
CA GLY A 314 -16.21 -14.35 -9.22
C GLY A 314 -14.85 -14.74 -9.78
N ASP A 315 -14.54 -14.30 -11.01
CA ASP A 315 -13.25 -14.51 -11.68
C ASP A 315 -12.11 -13.66 -11.11
N ARG A 316 -12.30 -12.94 -10.00
CA ARG A 316 -11.26 -12.06 -9.46
C ARG A 316 -10.39 -12.79 -8.44
N ALA A 317 -9.11 -12.46 -8.47
CA ALA A 317 -8.18 -12.70 -7.38
C ALA A 317 -7.77 -11.34 -6.77
N PHE A 318 -7.83 -11.23 -5.46
CA PHE A 318 -7.43 -10.02 -4.73
C PHE A 318 -6.04 -10.22 -4.12
N PHE A 319 -5.23 -9.16 -4.11
CA PHE A 319 -3.89 -9.15 -3.56
C PHE A 319 -3.79 -8.08 -2.48
N VAL A 320 -3.27 -8.46 -1.31
CA VAL A 320 -3.05 -7.56 -0.17
C VAL A 320 -1.62 -7.68 0.33
N ASN A 321 -0.88 -6.57 0.38
CA ASN A 321 0.40 -6.54 1.10
C ASN A 321 0.20 -5.82 2.43
N SER A 322 0.18 -6.59 3.52
CA SER A 322 -0.05 -6.05 4.87
C SER A 322 1.01 -5.03 5.28
N THR A 323 2.26 -5.20 4.82
CA THR A 323 3.39 -4.35 5.18
C THR A 323 3.36 -3.01 4.44
N LYS A 324 2.85 -2.99 3.20
CA LYS A 324 2.86 -1.80 2.32
C LYS A 324 1.49 -1.15 2.15
N CYS A 325 0.50 -1.55 2.97
CA CYS A 325 -0.89 -1.06 2.88
C CYS A 325 -1.44 -1.14 1.44
N PHE A 326 -1.12 -2.22 0.75
CA PHE A 326 -1.33 -2.38 -0.68
C PHE A 326 -2.55 -3.26 -0.94
N GLY A 327 -3.39 -2.87 -1.89
CA GLY A 327 -4.53 -3.66 -2.34
C GLY A 327 -4.67 -3.57 -3.86
N ALA A 328 -4.77 -4.72 -4.53
CA ALA A 328 -4.94 -4.79 -5.98
C ALA A 328 -5.79 -6.00 -6.40
N SER A 329 -6.29 -5.99 -7.64
CA SER A 329 -7.12 -7.07 -8.17
C SER A 329 -6.77 -7.41 -9.61
N VAL A 330 -6.85 -8.69 -9.97
CA VAL A 330 -6.66 -9.20 -11.34
C VAL A 330 -7.76 -10.20 -11.72
N SER A 331 -7.95 -10.43 -13.03
CA SER A 331 -8.67 -11.61 -13.50
C SER A 331 -7.83 -12.84 -13.18
N ALA A 332 -8.38 -13.77 -12.42
CA ALA A 332 -7.74 -15.01 -12.07
C ALA A 332 -7.49 -15.87 -13.31
N LYS A 333 -8.44 -15.95 -14.24
CA LYS A 333 -8.26 -16.66 -15.51
C LYS A 333 -7.13 -16.10 -16.37
N GLU A 334 -7.05 -14.78 -16.51
CA GLU A 334 -5.98 -14.14 -17.30
C GLU A 334 -4.61 -14.31 -16.64
N ALA A 335 -4.55 -14.28 -15.31
CA ALA A 335 -3.32 -14.46 -14.54
C ALA A 335 -2.97 -15.93 -14.23
N CYS A 336 -3.76 -16.91 -14.72
CA CYS A 336 -3.62 -18.34 -14.39
C CYS A 336 -3.60 -18.62 -12.88
N LEU A 337 -4.46 -17.94 -12.11
CA LEU A 337 -4.62 -18.06 -10.66
C LEU A 337 -5.94 -18.76 -10.29
N GLU A 338 -6.11 -19.05 -9.00
CA GLU A 338 -7.38 -19.55 -8.47
C GLU A 338 -8.40 -18.41 -8.37
N GLU A 339 -9.59 -18.62 -8.93
CA GLU A 339 -10.70 -17.67 -8.84
C GLU A 339 -11.28 -17.63 -7.42
N ASN A 340 -11.94 -16.53 -7.06
CA ASN A 340 -12.56 -16.36 -5.75
C ASN A 340 -11.58 -16.49 -4.57
N CYS A 341 -10.34 -16.02 -4.75
CA CYS A 341 -9.26 -16.12 -3.78
C CYS A 341 -8.66 -14.76 -3.41
N ILE A 342 -8.20 -14.66 -2.16
CA ILE A 342 -7.45 -13.52 -1.62
C ILE A 342 -6.04 -13.99 -1.32
N TYR A 343 -5.06 -13.39 -1.99
CA TYR A 343 -3.64 -13.60 -1.81
C TYR A 343 -3.09 -12.49 -0.91
N PHE A 344 -2.45 -12.83 0.20
CA PHE A 344 -1.94 -11.82 1.12
C PHE A 344 -0.61 -12.19 1.78
N SER A 345 0.27 -11.20 1.96
CA SER A 345 1.47 -11.35 2.76
C SER A 345 1.23 -10.94 4.21
N ARG A 346 2.01 -11.48 5.13
CA ARG A 346 2.02 -11.08 6.54
C ARG A 346 3.32 -10.35 6.86
N THR A 347 3.26 -9.43 7.81
CA THR A 347 4.45 -8.73 8.30
C THR A 347 5.44 -9.73 8.91
N GLY A 348 6.71 -9.66 8.49
CA GLY A 348 7.77 -10.54 8.98
C GLY A 348 7.66 -11.99 8.50
N ASP A 349 6.99 -12.24 7.38
CA ASP A 349 6.85 -13.57 6.78
C ASP A 349 7.10 -13.51 5.27
N LYS A 350 7.99 -14.36 4.78
CA LYS A 350 8.26 -14.53 3.34
C LYS A 350 7.11 -15.18 2.56
N GLY A 351 6.21 -15.88 3.25
CA GLY A 351 5.13 -16.65 2.66
C GLY A 351 4.01 -15.76 2.10
N LEU A 352 3.41 -16.23 1.01
CA LEU A 352 2.13 -15.71 0.53
C LEU A 352 1.01 -16.63 0.99
N TYR A 353 -0.06 -16.08 1.54
CA TYR A 353 -1.21 -16.84 2.00
C TYR A 353 -2.33 -16.72 0.99
N VAL A 354 -2.97 -17.84 0.66
CA VAL A 354 -4.08 -17.91 -0.28
C VAL A 354 -5.34 -18.33 0.48
N HIS A 355 -6.27 -17.40 0.64
CA HIS A 355 -7.57 -17.64 1.24
C HIS A 355 -8.62 -17.89 0.16
N SER A 356 -9.21 -19.07 0.16
CA SER A 356 -10.33 -19.40 -0.72
C SER A 356 -11.64 -18.95 -0.05
N MET A 357 -12.32 -17.96 -0.65
CA MET A 357 -13.60 -17.45 -0.14
C MET A 357 -14.68 -18.54 -0.18
N GLU A 358 -14.63 -19.44 -1.17
CA GLU A 358 -15.58 -20.55 -1.32
C GLU A 358 -15.46 -21.57 -0.17
N ARG A 359 -14.22 -21.90 0.24
CA ARG A 359 -13.96 -22.92 1.26
C ARG A 359 -13.83 -22.35 2.67
N GLY A 360 -13.59 -21.04 2.80
CA GLY A 360 -13.24 -20.39 4.07
C GLY A 360 -11.90 -20.87 4.65
N THR A 361 -10.98 -21.35 3.80
CA THR A 361 -9.69 -21.92 4.23
C THR A 361 -8.51 -21.16 3.65
N THR A 362 -7.44 -21.04 4.44
CA THR A 362 -6.19 -20.40 4.02
C THR A 362 -5.07 -21.42 3.87
N ALA A 363 -4.41 -21.44 2.72
CA ALA A 363 -3.19 -22.21 2.47
C ALA A 363 -1.97 -21.29 2.44
N ALA A 364 -0.81 -21.77 2.90
CA ALA A 364 0.45 -21.05 2.75
C ALA A 364 1.16 -21.49 1.46
N LEU A 365 1.64 -20.51 0.70
CA LEU A 365 2.51 -20.68 -0.44
C LEU A 365 3.91 -20.20 -0.03
N ASN A 366 4.83 -21.16 0.09
CA ASN A 366 6.21 -20.89 0.43
C ASN A 366 7.01 -20.64 -0.85
N PRO A 367 7.61 -19.46 -1.04
CA PRO A 367 8.39 -19.13 -2.23
C PRO A 367 9.71 -19.93 -2.34
N GLY A 368 10.20 -20.52 -1.23
CA GLY A 368 11.38 -21.37 -1.21
C GLY A 368 12.10 -21.39 0.15
N GLU A 369 12.96 -22.40 0.34
CA GLU A 369 13.85 -22.48 1.52
C GLU A 369 15.02 -21.48 1.42
N ASP A 370 15.35 -21.01 0.21
CA ASP A 370 16.47 -20.10 -0.06
C ASP A 370 16.26 -18.67 0.48
N PHE A 371 15.06 -18.38 1.01
CA PHE A 371 14.74 -17.08 1.59
C PHE A 371 14.87 -17.07 3.10
N LEU A 372 15.46 -16.01 3.66
CA LEU A 372 15.33 -15.73 5.10
C LEU A 372 13.84 -15.61 5.44
N ASP A 373 13.43 -16.24 6.55
CA ASP A 373 12.01 -16.39 6.89
C ASP A 373 11.29 -15.04 7.11
N ASN A 374 12.04 -13.99 7.47
CA ASN A 374 11.54 -12.66 7.78
C ASN A 374 11.54 -11.67 6.60
N VAL A 375 12.00 -12.06 5.41
CA VAL A 375 12.06 -11.14 4.26
C VAL A 375 10.66 -10.92 3.71
N ALA A 376 10.16 -9.69 3.87
CA ALA A 376 8.87 -9.31 3.31
C ALA A 376 8.98 -9.13 1.80
N ALA A 377 8.20 -9.92 1.05
CA ALA A 377 8.07 -9.71 -0.39
C ALA A 377 7.22 -8.47 -0.69
N GLU A 378 7.58 -7.76 -1.75
CA GLU A 378 6.68 -6.79 -2.39
C GLU A 378 5.90 -7.49 -3.51
N ILE A 379 4.66 -7.04 -3.76
CA ILE A 379 3.80 -7.64 -4.79
C ILE A 379 3.87 -6.78 -6.04
N LEU A 380 4.43 -7.32 -7.12
CA LEU A 380 4.48 -6.65 -8.42
C LEU A 380 3.31 -7.12 -9.28
N MET A 381 2.33 -6.22 -9.45
CA MET A 381 1.14 -6.45 -10.26
C MET A 381 1.43 -6.21 -11.74
N PRO A 382 0.74 -6.90 -12.67
CA PRO A 382 0.80 -6.53 -14.07
C PRO A 382 0.19 -5.15 -14.27
N ALA A 383 0.90 -4.27 -14.98
CA ALA A 383 0.34 -3.01 -15.43
C ALA A 383 -0.64 -3.23 -16.60
N PRO A 384 -1.85 -2.62 -16.57
CA PRO A 384 -2.89 -2.83 -17.58
C PRO A 384 -2.69 -2.08 -18.90
#